data_AF-A0A969M716-F1
#
_entry.id   AF-A0A969M716-F1
#
_cell.length_a   1.000
_cell.length_b   1.000
_cell.length_c   1.000
_cell.angle_alpha   90.00
_cell.angle_beta   90.00
_cell.angle_gamma   90.00
#
_symmetry.space_group_name_H-M   'P 1'
#
loop_
_entity.id
_entity.type
_entity.pdbx_description
1 polymer ?
#
loop_
_entity_poly.entity_id
_entity_poly.type
_entity_poly.pdbx_seq_one_letter_code
_entity_poly.pdbx_strand_id
1 'polypeptide(L)'
;MSFSAHATAQVLEWENPDTWFMTPVMTGDQRSFGGKNWESLVDFNVWTPPVNWREIVAQGYPAWVQPTGAGDAYSIGARVSHNGKNWESNNPANVWEPGDPATAFLNLWSEIP
;
A
#
# COMPACT_ATOMS: atom_id res chain seq x y z
N MET A 1 22.95 21.15 16.04
CA MET A 1 21.90 20.13 16.24
C MET A 1 21.78 19.40 14.92
N SER A 2 22.48 18.27 14.79
CA SER A 2 22.50 17.50 13.54
C SER A 2 21.47 16.38 13.67
N PHE A 3 20.38 16.47 12.92
CA PHE A 3 19.56 15.30 12.63
C PHE A 3 20.31 14.54 11.54
N SER A 4 20.97 13.45 11.95
CA SER A 4 21.75 12.60 11.06
C SER A 4 20.87 12.06 9.95
N ALA A 5 21.36 12.26 8.73
CA ALA A 5 21.04 11.60 7.47
C ALA A 5 20.05 10.43 7.56
N HIS A 6 18.95 10.55 6.83
CA HIS A 6 18.12 9.43 6.37
C HIS A 6 19.04 8.32 5.87
N ALA A 7 19.17 7.28 6.69
CA ALA A 7 19.94 6.11 6.35
C ALA A 7 19.30 5.48 5.11
N THR A 8 20.17 5.13 4.16
CA THR A 8 19.86 4.47 2.91
C THR A 8 18.79 3.39 3.09
N ALA A 9 17.75 3.46 2.26
CA ALA A 9 16.63 2.53 2.16
C ALA A 9 17.10 1.07 2.12
N GLN A 10 17.26 0.45 3.28
CA GLN A 10 17.30 -1.00 3.41
C GLN A 10 15.88 -1.42 3.77
N VAL A 11 15.33 -2.31 2.96
CA VAL A 11 14.06 -2.96 3.25
C VAL A 11 14.28 -3.81 4.50
N LEU A 12 13.89 -3.28 5.66
CA LEU A 12 13.91 -4.02 6.92
C LEU A 12 12.79 -5.07 6.88
N GLU A 13 13.08 -6.29 7.30
CA GLU A 13 12.04 -7.29 7.56
C GLU A 13 11.03 -6.70 8.55
N TRP A 14 9.73 -7.00 8.40
CA TRP A 14 8.74 -6.58 9.39
C TRP A 14 9.13 -7.17 10.74
N GLU A 15 9.58 -6.32 11.67
CA GLU A 15 9.84 -6.68 13.05
C GLU A 15 8.62 -6.35 13.91
N ASN A 16 8.38 -7.12 14.98
CA ASN A 16 7.26 -6.88 15.88
C ASN A 16 7.24 -5.42 16.41
N PRO A 17 6.10 -4.70 16.33
CA PRO A 17 5.92 -3.34 16.83
C PRO A 17 6.39 -3.09 18.26
N ASP A 18 6.48 -4.14 19.08
CA ASP A 18 6.98 -4.09 20.44
C ASP A 18 8.43 -3.56 20.56
N THR A 19 9.20 -3.42 19.48
CA THR A 19 10.56 -2.83 19.48
C THR A 19 10.62 -1.38 18.95
N TRP A 20 9.50 -0.82 18.48
CA TRP A 20 9.46 0.41 17.68
C TRP A 20 9.46 1.71 18.50
N PHE A 21 9.49 1.63 19.83
CA PHE A 21 9.59 2.81 20.70
C PHE A 21 10.91 3.59 20.51
N MET A 22 11.93 2.99 19.88
CA MET A 22 13.18 3.69 19.51
C MET A 22 13.26 4.06 18.01
N THR A 23 12.46 3.42 17.14
CA THR A 23 12.47 3.64 15.68
C THR A 23 11.06 3.48 15.09
N PRO A 24 10.18 4.48 15.25
CA PRO A 24 8.82 4.39 14.74
C PRO A 24 8.80 4.31 13.21
N VAL A 25 7.86 3.55 12.66
CA VAL A 25 7.56 3.55 11.22
C VAL A 25 6.82 4.85 10.88
N MET A 26 7.43 5.68 10.06
CA MET A 26 6.87 6.95 9.59
C MET A 26 6.28 6.81 8.18
N THR A 27 5.50 7.79 7.73
CA THR A 27 5.03 7.85 6.34
C THR A 27 6.22 7.78 5.37
N GLY A 28 6.14 6.91 4.36
CA GLY A 28 7.21 6.69 3.38
C GLY A 28 8.25 5.65 3.77
N ASP A 29 8.26 5.19 5.03
CA ASP A 29 9.16 4.11 5.45
C ASP A 29 8.78 2.78 4.78
N GLN A 30 9.78 1.98 4.45
CA GLN A 30 9.58 0.72 3.73
C GLN A 30 9.87 -0.50 4.61
N ARG A 31 9.08 -1.57 4.46
CA ARG A 31 9.26 -2.86 5.14
C ARG A 31 8.98 -4.04 4.21
N SER A 32 9.66 -5.17 4.44
CA SER A 32 9.37 -6.45 3.77
C SER A 32 8.41 -7.28 4.60
N PHE A 33 7.33 -7.78 4.01
CA PHE A 33 6.37 -8.68 4.66
C PHE A 33 5.79 -9.66 3.65
N GLY A 34 5.79 -10.96 3.97
CA GLY A 34 5.23 -12.01 3.10
C GLY A 34 5.91 -12.12 1.73
N GLY A 35 7.21 -11.82 1.64
CA GLY A 35 7.96 -11.81 0.38
C GLY A 35 7.71 -10.60 -0.53
N LYS A 36 6.98 -9.60 -0.04
CA LYS A 36 6.66 -8.34 -0.74
C LYS A 36 7.24 -7.14 -0.01
N ASN A 37 7.45 -6.06 -0.73
CA ASN A 37 7.88 -4.78 -0.17
C ASN A 37 6.69 -3.85 -0.01
N TRP A 38 6.67 -3.09 1.07
CA TRP A 38 5.57 -2.21 1.44
C TRP A 38 6.10 -0.86 1.88
N GLU A 39 5.39 0.21 1.54
CA GLU A 39 5.64 1.58 1.99
C GLU A 39 4.51 2.02 2.93
N SER A 40 4.86 2.59 4.09
CA SER A 40 3.86 3.08 5.04
C SER A 40 3.18 4.33 4.51
N LEU A 41 1.86 4.39 4.65
CA LEU A 41 1.03 5.54 4.23
C LEU A 41 0.77 6.53 5.38
N VAL A 42 1.14 6.18 6.61
CA VAL A 42 0.88 6.99 7.81
C VAL A 42 2.08 7.01 8.75
N ASP A 43 2.14 8.06 9.56
CA ASP A 43 3.08 8.18 10.66
C ASP A 43 2.69 7.27 11.81
N PHE A 44 3.70 6.72 12.50
CA PHE A 44 3.52 5.79 13.61
C PHE A 44 2.65 4.58 13.22
N ASN A 45 2.84 4.04 12.02
CA ASN A 45 2.06 2.88 11.57
C ASN A 45 2.42 1.65 12.41
N VAL A 46 1.45 1.11 13.15
CA VAL A 46 1.60 -0.07 14.03
C VAL A 46 1.04 -1.36 13.43
N TRP A 47 0.33 -1.27 12.31
CA TRP A 47 -0.36 -2.40 11.72
C TRP A 47 0.56 -3.18 10.78
N THR A 48 0.32 -4.48 10.64
CA THR A 48 0.93 -5.28 9.57
C THR A 48 0.35 -4.87 8.21
N PRO A 49 1.13 -4.92 7.11
CA PRO A 49 0.57 -4.85 5.78
C PRO A 49 -0.58 -5.84 5.58
N PRO A 50 -1.65 -5.46 4.86
CA PRO A 50 -1.75 -4.27 4.01
C PRO A 50 -2.43 -3.04 4.66
N VAL A 51 -2.63 -3.03 5.98
CA VAL A 51 -3.39 -1.95 6.65
C VAL A 51 -2.55 -0.66 6.76
N ASN A 52 -2.91 0.39 6.02
CA ASN A 52 -2.11 1.63 5.87
C ASN A 52 -0.73 1.41 5.22
N TRP A 53 -0.61 0.39 4.38
CA TRP A 53 0.60 0.11 3.62
C TRP A 53 0.27 0.05 2.13
N ARG A 54 1.16 0.59 1.30
CA ARG A 54 1.12 0.42 -0.16
C ARG A 54 2.15 -0.61 -0.59
N GLU A 55 1.74 -1.61 -1.36
CA GLU A 55 2.66 -2.57 -1.95
C GLU A 55 3.56 -1.89 -2.98
N ILE A 56 4.87 -2.10 -2.87
CA ILE A 56 5.87 -1.64 -3.82
C ILE A 56 6.09 -2.75 -4.85
N VAL A 57 5.43 -2.64 -5.99
CA VAL A 57 5.55 -3.61 -7.08
C VAL A 57 6.76 -3.24 -7.94
N ALA A 58 7.71 -4.17 -8.09
CA ALA A 58 8.97 -3.91 -8.78
C ALA A 58 8.84 -3.77 -10.32
N GLN A 59 7.80 -4.36 -10.92
CA GLN A 59 7.52 -4.27 -12.36
C GLN A 59 6.02 -4.36 -12.66
N GLY A 60 5.48 -3.30 -13.28
CA GLY A 60 4.06 -3.22 -13.67
C GLY A 60 3.09 -3.32 -12.49
N TYR A 61 1.79 -3.21 -12.77
CA TYR A 61 0.74 -3.51 -11.79
C TYR A 61 -0.01 -4.77 -12.20
N PRO A 62 -0.33 -5.66 -11.24
CA PRO A 62 -1.11 -6.85 -11.54
C PRO A 62 -2.44 -6.45 -12.18
N ALA A 63 -2.93 -7.24 -13.13
CA ALA A 63 -4.26 -7.01 -13.69
C ALA A 63 -5.31 -7.03 -12.56
N TRP A 64 -6.29 -6.14 -12.61
CA TRP A 64 -7.41 -6.18 -11.68
C TRP A 64 -8.14 -7.52 -11.82
N VAL A 65 -8.45 -8.12 -10.67
CA VAL A 65 -9.21 -9.37 -10.57
C VAL A 65 -10.37 -9.09 -9.64
N GLN A 66 -11.58 -9.44 -10.07
CA GLN A 66 -12.79 -9.31 -9.26
C GLN A 66 -12.64 -10.06 -7.92
N PRO A 67 -12.67 -9.37 -6.77
CA PRO A 67 -12.65 -10.05 -5.48
C PRO A 67 -13.93 -10.87 -5.27
N THR A 68 -13.78 -11.99 -4.56
CA THR A 68 -14.86 -12.91 -4.17
C THR A 68 -15.50 -12.53 -2.84
N GLY A 69 -14.84 -11.71 -2.03
CA GLY A 69 -15.37 -11.18 -0.78
C GLY A 69 -14.38 -10.27 -0.03
N ALA A 70 -14.57 -10.11 1.28
CA ALA A 70 -13.71 -9.25 2.10
C ALA A 70 -12.26 -9.79 2.25
N GLY A 71 -12.05 -11.09 2.06
CA GLY A 71 -10.75 -11.74 2.25
C GLY A 71 -9.73 -11.46 1.14
N ASP A 72 -10.20 -11.13 -0.06
CA ASP A 72 -9.38 -10.80 -1.24
C ASP A 72 -9.66 -9.38 -1.77
N ALA A 73 -10.37 -8.57 -1.00
CA ALA A 73 -10.64 -7.18 -1.33
C ALA A 73 -9.35 -6.34 -1.31
N TYR A 74 -9.27 -5.36 -2.20
CA TYR A 74 -8.12 -4.48 -2.30
C TYR A 74 -8.05 -3.52 -1.11
N SER A 75 -6.86 -3.34 -0.54
CA SER A 75 -6.59 -2.37 0.50
C SER A 75 -6.37 -0.97 -0.09
N ILE A 76 -6.38 0.05 0.78
CA ILE A 76 -5.90 1.39 0.43
C ILE A 76 -4.46 1.27 -0.09
N GLY A 77 -4.16 2.00 -1.16
CA GLY A 77 -2.85 2.01 -1.81
C GLY A 77 -2.56 0.78 -2.67
N ALA A 78 -3.46 -0.21 -2.74
CA ALA A 78 -3.30 -1.33 -3.65
C ALA A 78 -3.34 -0.84 -5.10
N ARG A 79 -2.43 -1.33 -5.94
CA ARG A 79 -2.32 -0.92 -7.34
C ARG A 79 -2.59 -2.05 -8.30
N VAL A 80 -3.38 -1.75 -9.33
CA VAL A 80 -3.78 -2.69 -10.37
C VAL A 80 -3.73 -2.05 -11.75
N SER A 81 -3.63 -2.86 -12.79
CA SER A 81 -3.86 -2.44 -14.16
C SER A 81 -5.24 -2.90 -14.64
N HIS A 82 -5.97 -2.01 -15.30
CA HIS A 82 -7.29 -2.32 -15.87
C HIS A 82 -7.55 -1.44 -17.10
N ASN A 83 -8.03 -2.04 -18.19
CA ASN A 83 -8.32 -1.35 -19.45
C ASN A 83 -7.15 -0.49 -19.99
N GLY A 84 -5.92 -1.00 -19.86
CA GLY A 84 -4.71 -0.30 -20.34
C GLY A 84 -4.29 0.90 -19.49
N LYS A 85 -4.91 1.10 -18.32
CA LYS A 85 -4.60 2.15 -17.35
C LYS A 85 -4.21 1.54 -16.01
N ASN A 86 -3.53 2.35 -15.20
CA ASN A 86 -3.09 1.97 -13.87
C ASN A 86 -3.95 2.67 -12.81
N TRP A 87 -4.24 1.98 -11.72
CA TRP A 87 -5.16 2.46 -10.70
C TRP A 87 -4.63 2.17 -9.30
N GLU A 88 -4.84 3.11 -8.38
CA GLU A 88 -4.58 2.96 -6.94
C GLU A 88 -5.90 2.99 -6.18
N SER A 89 -6.14 2.04 -5.28
CA SER A 89 -7.36 2.02 -4.48
C SER A 89 -7.29 3.04 -3.35
N ASN A 90 -8.36 3.82 -3.17
CA ASN A 90 -8.45 4.84 -2.13
C ASN A 90 -9.19 4.34 -0.88
N ASN A 91 -9.85 3.17 -0.95
CA ASN A 91 -10.75 2.68 0.09
C ASN A 91 -10.25 1.36 0.68
N PRO A 92 -10.50 1.13 1.99
CA PRO A 92 -10.25 -0.18 2.57
C PRO A 92 -11.28 -1.17 2.05
N ALA A 93 -10.85 -2.41 1.80
CA ALA A 93 -11.71 -3.51 1.35
C ALA A 93 -12.50 -3.19 0.06
N ASN A 94 -11.83 -2.63 -0.94
CA ASN A 94 -12.43 -2.33 -2.23
C ASN A 94 -12.61 -3.60 -3.08
N VAL A 95 -13.86 -3.88 -3.46
CA VAL A 95 -14.26 -5.02 -4.29
C VAL A 95 -14.77 -4.63 -5.68
N TRP A 96 -14.74 -3.33 -5.99
CA TRP A 96 -15.30 -2.79 -7.23
C TRP A 96 -14.21 -2.56 -8.27
N GLU A 97 -14.55 -2.65 -9.55
CA GLU A 97 -13.59 -2.48 -10.64
C GLU A 97 -13.20 -1.00 -10.84
N PRO A 98 -11.95 -0.71 -11.22
CA PRO A 98 -11.54 0.63 -11.59
C PRO A 98 -11.98 1.04 -12.99
N GLY A 99 -12.24 2.34 -13.17
CA GLY A 99 -12.56 2.93 -14.47
C GLY A 99 -14.05 2.89 -14.85
N ASP A 100 -14.91 2.31 -14.00
CA ASP A 100 -16.36 2.45 -14.11
C ASP A 100 -16.83 3.81 -13.55
N PRO A 101 -17.77 4.51 -14.21
CA PRO A 101 -18.27 5.81 -13.75
C PRO A 101 -18.77 5.81 -12.30
N ALA A 102 -19.47 4.77 -11.83
CA ALA A 102 -19.98 4.70 -10.47
C ALA A 102 -18.84 4.65 -9.44
N THR A 103 -17.76 3.92 -9.75
CA THR A 103 -16.59 3.83 -8.88
C THR A 103 -15.77 5.13 -8.86
N ALA A 104 -15.78 5.88 -9.96
CA ALA A 104 -15.21 7.21 -10.05
C ALA A 104 -16.01 8.22 -9.20
N PHE A 105 -17.35 8.18 -9.26
CA PHE A 105 -18.21 9.01 -8.39
C PHE A 105 -17.99 8.74 -6.89
N LEU A 106 -17.71 7.48 -6.54
CA LEU A 106 -17.43 7.06 -5.15
C LEU A 106 -15.96 7.23 -4.75
N ASN A 107 -15.11 7.73 -5.64
CA ASN A 107 -13.66 7.89 -5.42
C ASN A 107 -12.97 6.59 -4.95
N LEU A 108 -13.40 5.42 -5.44
CA LEU A 108 -12.83 4.13 -4.99
C LEU A 108 -11.42 3.88 -5.54
N TRP A 109 -11.12 4.48 -6.69
CA TRP A 109 -9.87 4.34 -7.43
C TRP A 109 -9.37 5.69 -7.92
N SER A 110 -8.06 5.88 -7.89
CA SER A 110 -7.36 6.98 -8.53
C SER A 110 -6.56 6.44 -9.71
N GLU A 111 -6.73 7.02 -10.91
CA GLU A 111 -5.86 6.72 -12.05
C GLU A 111 -4.45 7.24 -11.75
N ILE A 112 -3.45 6.38 -11.93
CA ILE A 112 -2.04 6.72 -11.75
C ILE A 112 -1.30 6.57 -13.09
N PRO A 113 -0.16 7.26 -13.28
CA PRO A 113 0.66 7.12 -14.48
C PRO A 113 1.10 5.68 -14.79
#